data_AF-A0A1G1E0Z5-F1
#
_entry.id   AF-A0A1G1E0Z5-F1
#
_cell.length_a   1.000
_cell.length_b   1.000
_cell.length_c   1.000
_cell.angle_alpha   90.00
_cell.angle_beta   90.00
_cell.angle_gamma   90.00
#
_symmetry.space_group_name_H-M   'P 1'
#
loop_
_entity.id
_entity.type
_entity.pdbx_description
1 polymer ?
#
loop_
_entity_poly.entity_id
_entity_poly.type
_entity_poly.pdbx_seq_one_letter_code
_entity_poly.pdbx_strand_id
1 'polypeptide(L)'
;MTLTNILTISAILLGPILSVQIAQYLDRRRWGRERKLRIFKDLMSTRSSTLAPQHVESLNMIDVEFLPKTSLEQDVLSAWKLYHAHLQDKNYPLESWAPRKADLLIDLLHVMGKALGYPFDKAHIKNSSYYPHGYGEWEDDQYVIRKSTINFLQGKQTMSVHIMNAPKS
;
A
#
# COMPACT_ATOMS: atom_id res chain seq x y z
N MET A 1 -28.12 -40.38 -39.57
CA MET A 1 -27.77 -40.26 -38.15
C MET A 1 -29.01 -39.91 -37.36
N THR A 2 -29.25 -40.53 -36.21
CA THR A 2 -30.36 -40.16 -35.33
C THR A 2 -30.06 -38.79 -34.70
N LEU A 3 -31.10 -37.96 -34.49
CA LEU A 3 -30.98 -36.64 -33.85
C LEU A 3 -30.24 -36.72 -32.52
N THR A 4 -30.47 -37.80 -31.77
CA THR A 4 -29.82 -38.11 -30.49
C THR A 4 -28.30 -38.26 -30.62
N ASN A 5 -27.80 -38.85 -31.70
CA ASN A 5 -26.35 -38.99 -31.94
C ASN A 5 -25.69 -37.65 -32.24
N ILE A 6 -26.38 -36.77 -32.96
CA ILE A 6 -25.89 -35.41 -33.23
C ILE A 6 -25.81 -34.64 -31.90
N LEU A 7 -26.88 -34.68 -31.09
CA LEU A 7 -26.93 -33.99 -29.80
C LEU A 7 -25.87 -34.49 -28.80
N THR A 8 -25.64 -35.81 -28.73
CA THR A 8 -24.63 -36.40 -27.83
C THR A 8 -23.21 -36.04 -28.26
N ILE A 9 -22.89 -36.12 -29.55
CA ILE A 9 -21.58 -35.69 -30.08
C ILE A 9 -21.38 -34.19 -29.84
N SER A 10 -22.40 -33.36 -30.10
CA SER A 10 -22.35 -31.94 -29.80
C SER A 10 -22.12 -31.66 -28.31
N ALA A 11 -22.77 -32.39 -27.40
CA ALA A 11 -22.59 -32.22 -25.96
C ALA A 11 -21.16 -32.59 -25.50
N ILE A 12 -20.60 -33.69 -26.02
CA ILE A 12 -19.24 -34.14 -25.69
C ILE A 12 -18.20 -33.11 -26.14
N LEU A 13 -18.42 -32.44 -27.27
CA LEU A 13 -17.51 -31.40 -27.78
C LEU A 13 -17.71 -30.05 -27.09
N LEU A 14 -18.96 -29.63 -26.86
CA LEU A 14 -19.29 -28.32 -26.29
C LEU A 14 -19.01 -28.24 -24.78
N GLY A 15 -19.17 -29.34 -24.05
CA GLY A 15 -18.96 -29.38 -22.59
C GLY A 15 -17.59 -28.85 -22.14
N PRO A 16 -16.48 -29.37 -22.69
CA PRO A 16 -15.13 -28.88 -22.39
C PRO A 16 -14.91 -27.43 -22.81
N ILE A 17 -15.40 -27.02 -23.99
CA ILE A 17 -15.21 -25.66 -24.51
C ILE A 17 -15.88 -24.65 -23.58
N LEU A 18 -17.15 -24.87 -23.22
CA LEU A 18 -17.88 -23.99 -22.30
C LEU A 18 -17.23 -23.96 -20.92
N SER A 19 -16.78 -25.11 -20.41
CA SER A 19 -16.12 -25.20 -19.11
C SER A 19 -14.83 -24.37 -19.06
N VAL A 20 -13.99 -24.47 -20.10
CA VAL A 20 -12.75 -23.66 -20.20
C VAL A 20 -13.06 -22.17 -20.32
N GLN A 21 -14.06 -21.78 -21.11
CA GLN A 21 -14.45 -20.37 -21.25
C GLN A 21 -14.97 -19.77 -19.94
N ILE A 22 -15.81 -20.50 -19.21
CA ILE A 22 -16.32 -20.10 -17.89
C ILE A 22 -15.16 -19.98 -16.90
N ALA A 23 -14.26 -20.97 -16.85
CA ALA A 23 -13.10 -20.95 -15.97
C ALA A 23 -12.21 -19.73 -16.24
N GLN A 24 -11.83 -19.49 -17.49
CA GLN A 24 -11.00 -18.34 -17.86
C GLN A 24 -11.66 -17.00 -17.53
N TYR A 25 -12.98 -16.90 -17.68
CA TYR A 25 -13.71 -15.69 -17.32
C TYR A 25 -13.69 -15.43 -15.81
N LEU A 26 -13.93 -16.47 -15.00
CA LEU A 26 -13.86 -16.39 -13.54
C LEU A 26 -12.43 -16.05 -13.08
N ASP A 27 -11.42 -16.64 -13.70
CA ASP A 27 -10.02 -16.37 -13.40
C ASP A 27 -9.64 -14.91 -13.70
N ARG A 28 -10.03 -14.37 -14.86
CA ARG A 28 -9.80 -12.95 -15.19
C ARG A 28 -10.41 -12.01 -14.15
N ARG A 29 -11.63 -12.30 -13.67
CA ARG A 29 -12.28 -11.54 -12.60
C ARG A 29 -11.52 -11.67 -11.28
N ARG A 30 -11.11 -12.88 -10.92
CA ARG A 30 -10.34 -13.15 -9.70
C ARG A 30 -9.00 -12.42 -9.70
N TRP A 31 -8.26 -12.45 -10.81
CA TRP A 31 -6.97 -11.76 -10.93
C TRP A 31 -7.08 -10.26 -10.75
N GLY A 32 -8.10 -9.62 -11.33
CA GLY A 32 -8.34 -8.20 -11.12
C GLY A 32 -8.64 -7.84 -9.66
N ARG A 33 -9.39 -8.69 -8.95
CA ARG A 33 -9.64 -8.53 -7.52
C ARG A 33 -8.38 -8.78 -6.68
N GLU A 34 -7.57 -9.79 -7.02
CA GLU A 34 -6.36 -10.15 -6.28
C GLU A 34 -5.31 -9.03 -6.32
N ARG A 35 -5.12 -8.38 -7.47
CA ARG A 35 -4.15 -7.27 -7.58
C ARG A 35 -4.53 -6.08 -6.68
N LYS A 36 -5.82 -5.74 -6.62
CA LYS A 36 -6.33 -4.70 -5.70
C LYS A 36 -6.23 -5.13 -4.23
N LEU A 37 -6.52 -6.40 -3.95
CA LEU A 37 -6.37 -6.97 -2.60
C LEU A 37 -4.93 -6.91 -2.13
N ARG A 38 -3.96 -7.19 -3.01
CA ARG A 38 -2.53 -7.07 -2.70
C ARG A 38 -2.20 -5.64 -2.27
N ILE A 39 -2.55 -4.64 -3.09
CA ILE A 39 -2.34 -3.22 -2.76
C ILE A 39 -2.96 -2.87 -1.41
N PHE A 40 -4.22 -3.26 -1.18
CA PHE A 40 -4.90 -2.98 0.08
C PHE A 40 -4.21 -3.65 1.28
N LYS A 41 -3.81 -4.92 1.17
CA LYS A 41 -3.12 -5.65 2.24
C LYS A 41 -1.74 -5.04 2.53
N ASP A 42 -1.01 -4.68 1.49
CA ASP A 42 0.31 -4.05 1.61
C ASP A 42 0.19 -2.72 2.35
N LEU A 43 -0.73 -1.84 1.93
CA LEU A 43 -0.97 -0.56 2.61
C LEU A 43 -1.51 -0.74 4.03
N MET A 44 -2.42 -1.70 4.26
CA MET A 44 -2.90 -2.02 5.61
C MET A 44 -1.75 -2.49 6.51
N SER A 45 -0.91 -3.40 6.05
CA SER A 45 0.20 -3.96 6.85
C SER A 45 1.28 -2.93 7.15
N THR A 46 1.51 -1.99 6.24
CA THR A 46 2.55 -0.95 6.35
C THR A 46 2.00 0.40 6.82
N ARG A 47 0.74 0.48 7.27
CA ARG A 47 0.09 1.75 7.65
C ARG A 47 0.79 2.51 8.78
N SER A 48 1.63 1.85 9.58
CA SER A 48 2.47 2.47 10.60
C SER A 48 3.92 2.73 10.17
N SER A 49 4.40 2.13 9.06
CA SER A 49 5.71 2.41 8.46
C SER A 49 5.52 2.86 7.01
N THR A 50 5.02 4.10 6.86
CA THR A 50 4.61 4.66 5.55
C THR A 50 5.79 4.92 4.61
N LEU A 51 7.03 4.79 5.10
CA LEU A 51 8.26 4.97 4.31
C LEU A 51 8.80 3.65 3.74
N ALA A 52 8.22 2.50 4.12
CA ALA A 52 8.61 1.21 3.58
C ALA A 52 8.45 1.19 2.05
N PRO A 53 9.42 0.62 1.29
CA PRO A 53 9.34 0.57 -0.18
C PRO A 53 8.04 -0.05 -0.70
N GLN A 54 7.57 -1.13 -0.06
CA GLN A 54 6.32 -1.80 -0.39
C GLN A 54 5.09 -0.89 -0.23
N HIS A 55 5.11 0.03 0.75
CA HIS A 55 4.05 1.02 0.94
C HIS A 55 3.97 1.96 -0.26
N VAL A 56 5.12 2.55 -0.63
CA VAL A 56 5.22 3.50 -1.74
C VAL A 56 4.90 2.84 -3.07
N GLU A 57 5.41 1.63 -3.32
CA GLU A 57 5.08 0.84 -4.51
C GLU A 57 3.57 0.61 -4.62
N SER A 58 2.92 0.20 -3.52
CA SER A 58 1.49 -0.05 -3.49
C SER A 58 0.66 1.21 -3.75
N LEU A 59 1.06 2.36 -3.18
CA LEU A 59 0.40 3.64 -3.48
C LEU A 59 0.47 3.97 -4.98
N ASN A 60 1.64 3.78 -5.60
CA ASN A 60 1.82 4.07 -7.02
C ASN A 60 1.03 3.13 -7.94
N MET A 61 0.64 1.94 -7.47
CA MET A 61 -0.18 1.01 -8.22
C MET A 61 -1.68 1.32 -8.15
N ILE A 62 -2.12 2.25 -7.30
CA ILE A 62 -3.54 2.59 -7.16
C ILE A 62 -4.14 3.06 -8.49
N ASP A 63 -3.49 4.02 -9.16
CA ASP A 63 -3.98 4.57 -10.44
C ASP A 63 -3.93 3.54 -11.59
N VAL A 64 -3.16 2.45 -11.43
CA VAL A 64 -3.05 1.37 -12.43
C VAL A 64 -4.15 0.33 -12.24
N GLU A 65 -4.41 -0.07 -11.00
CA GLU A 65 -5.31 -1.19 -10.70
C GLU A 65 -6.74 -0.76 -10.39
N PHE A 66 -6.93 0.41 -9.78
CA PHE A 66 -8.27 0.98 -9.54
C PHE A 66 -8.68 1.84 -10.73
N LEU A 67 -9.78 1.45 -11.36
CA LEU A 67 -10.33 2.14 -12.53
C LEU A 67 -11.71 2.68 -12.18
N PRO A 68 -12.16 3.80 -12.76
CA PRO A 68 -13.44 4.43 -12.44
C PRO A 68 -14.62 3.67 -13.08
N LYS A 69 -14.70 2.35 -12.88
CA LYS A 69 -15.75 1.46 -13.42
C LYS A 69 -16.94 1.37 -12.49
N THR A 70 -16.73 1.57 -11.20
CA THR A 70 -17.75 1.56 -10.16
C THR A 70 -17.64 2.80 -9.29
N SER A 71 -18.74 3.21 -8.64
CA SER A 71 -18.73 4.34 -7.69
C SER A 71 -17.72 4.12 -6.56
N LEU A 72 -17.62 2.89 -6.05
CA LEU A 72 -16.67 2.53 -5.00
C LEU A 72 -15.21 2.69 -5.44
N GLU A 73 -14.86 2.33 -6.68
CA GLU A 73 -13.51 2.55 -7.19
C GLU A 73 -13.23 4.03 -7.47
N GLN A 74 -14.24 4.78 -7.90
CA GLN A 74 -14.14 6.24 -8.03
C GLN A 74 -13.88 6.91 -6.68
N ASP A 75 -14.50 6.42 -5.61
CA ASP A 75 -14.26 6.90 -4.24
C ASP A 75 -12.80 6.64 -3.80
N VAL A 76 -12.26 5.46 -4.14
CA VAL A 76 -10.85 5.12 -3.89
C VAL A 76 -9.92 6.09 -4.62
N LEU A 77 -10.13 6.32 -5.91
CA LEU A 77 -9.31 7.24 -6.70
C LEU A 77 -9.41 8.69 -6.18
N SER A 78 -10.57 9.09 -5.69
CA SER A 78 -10.78 10.42 -5.12
C SER A 78 -10.05 10.60 -3.79
N ALA A 79 -10.14 9.60 -2.91
CA ALA A 79 -9.39 9.59 -1.64
C ALA A 79 -7.88 9.54 -1.87
N TRP A 80 -7.42 8.76 -2.86
CA TRP A 80 -6.01 8.71 -3.25
C TRP A 80 -5.52 10.08 -3.73
N LYS A 81 -6.26 10.76 -4.61
CA LYS A 81 -5.90 12.11 -5.07
C LYS A 81 -5.76 13.10 -3.93
N LEU A 82 -6.67 13.07 -2.95
CA LEU A 82 -6.60 13.92 -1.75
C LEU A 82 -5.36 13.60 -0.91
N TYR A 83 -5.08 12.31 -0.69
CA TYR A 83 -3.90 11.88 0.07
C TYR A 83 -2.60 12.26 -0.65
N HIS A 84 -2.49 11.97 -1.93
CA HIS A 84 -1.36 12.29 -2.78
C HIS A 84 -1.09 13.80 -2.84
N ALA A 85 -2.13 14.63 -2.99
CA ALA A 85 -1.99 16.08 -2.95
C ALA A 85 -1.39 16.56 -1.62
N HIS A 86 -1.82 16.00 -0.49
CA HIS A 86 -1.27 16.32 0.84
C HIS A 86 0.19 15.87 1.00
N LEU A 87 0.56 14.72 0.43
CA LEU A 87 1.95 14.25 0.42
C LEU A 87 2.88 15.18 -0.39
N GLN A 88 2.35 15.84 -1.42
CA GLN A 88 3.10 16.76 -2.28
C GLN A 88 3.10 18.20 -1.75
N ASP A 89 2.25 18.53 -0.79
CA ASP A 89 2.13 19.89 -0.24
C ASP A 89 3.28 20.22 0.73
N LYS A 90 4.30 20.90 0.19
CA LYS A 90 5.46 21.38 0.96
C LYS A 90 5.15 22.62 1.80
N ASN A 91 4.02 23.27 1.58
CA ASN A 91 3.64 24.52 2.26
C ASN A 91 2.68 24.27 3.43
N TYR A 92 2.22 23.04 3.62
CA TYR A 92 1.35 22.68 4.73
C TYR A 92 2.05 22.89 6.10
N PRO A 93 1.36 23.37 7.14
CA PRO A 93 1.94 23.54 8.46
C PRO A 93 2.54 22.24 9.01
N LEU A 94 3.83 22.27 9.38
CA LEU A 94 4.59 21.08 9.79
C LEU A 94 3.94 20.33 10.96
N GLU A 95 3.43 21.05 11.95
CA GLU A 95 2.78 20.50 13.14
C GLU A 95 1.51 19.69 12.81
N SER A 96 0.75 20.14 11.80
CA SER A 96 -0.50 19.51 11.39
C SER A 96 -0.32 18.51 10.24
N TRP A 97 0.84 18.50 9.58
CA TRP A 97 1.06 17.69 8.40
C TRP A 97 0.98 16.19 8.70
N ALA A 98 1.66 15.72 9.75
CA ALA A 98 1.70 14.30 10.08
C ALA A 98 0.34 13.75 10.56
N PRO A 99 -0.40 14.41 11.48
CA PRO A 99 -1.76 13.99 11.83
C PRO A 99 -2.69 13.97 10.62
N ARG A 100 -2.65 15.01 9.77
CA ARG A 100 -3.48 15.08 8.57
C ARG A 100 -3.16 13.98 7.57
N LYS A 101 -1.87 13.67 7.38
CA LYS A 101 -1.41 12.54 6.55
C LYS A 101 -2.01 11.23 7.05
N ALA A 102 -1.96 10.98 8.37
CA ALA A 102 -2.49 9.76 8.96
C ALA A 102 -4.00 9.63 8.75
N ASP A 103 -4.76 10.71 8.98
CA ASP A 103 -6.22 10.71 8.78
C ASP A 103 -6.59 10.48 7.30
N LEU A 104 -5.90 11.12 6.35
CA LEU A 104 -6.14 10.91 4.92
C LEU A 104 -5.79 9.47 4.47
N LEU A 105 -4.74 8.87 5.03
CA LEU A 105 -4.41 7.47 4.78
C LEU A 105 -5.51 6.54 5.32
N ILE A 106 -6.02 6.79 6.52
CA ILE A 106 -7.14 6.03 7.09
C ILE A 106 -8.38 6.14 6.20
N ASP A 107 -8.68 7.34 5.69
CA ASP A 107 -9.80 7.58 4.79
C ASP A 107 -9.66 6.78 3.49
N LEU A 108 -8.46 6.77 2.90
CA LEU A 108 -8.13 5.97 1.73
C LEU A 108 -8.33 4.47 2.01
N LEU A 109 -7.76 3.95 3.10
CA LEU A 109 -7.88 2.54 3.48
C LEU A 109 -9.35 2.14 3.75
N HIS A 110 -10.14 3.05 4.32
CA HIS A 110 -11.56 2.82 4.57
C HIS A 110 -12.36 2.66 3.27
N VAL A 111 -12.18 3.56 2.30
CA VAL A 111 -12.88 3.44 1.01
C VAL A 111 -12.39 2.24 0.19
N MET A 112 -11.09 1.90 0.27
CA MET A 112 -10.55 0.67 -0.34
C MET A 112 -11.17 -0.59 0.28
N GLY A 113 -11.31 -0.62 1.61
CA GLY A 113 -11.99 -1.69 2.33
C GLY A 113 -13.41 -1.89 1.81
N LYS A 114 -14.19 -0.81 1.71
CA LYS A 114 -15.55 -0.85 1.14
C LYS A 114 -15.58 -1.36 -0.30
N ALA A 115 -14.71 -0.86 -1.17
CA ALA A 115 -14.61 -1.29 -2.56
C ALA A 115 -14.27 -2.78 -2.70
N LEU A 116 -13.52 -3.33 -1.75
CA LEU A 116 -13.14 -4.73 -1.70
C LEU A 116 -14.10 -5.61 -0.89
N GLY A 117 -15.10 -5.04 -0.23
CA GLY A 117 -16.10 -5.78 0.55
C GLY A 117 -15.67 -6.11 1.99
N TYR A 118 -14.74 -5.35 2.57
CA TYR A 118 -14.37 -5.43 3.97
C TYR A 118 -15.10 -4.36 4.81
N PRO A 119 -15.84 -4.74 5.85
CA PRO A 119 -16.65 -3.82 6.66
C PRO A 119 -15.85 -3.21 7.82
N PHE A 120 -14.66 -2.69 7.56
CA PHE A 120 -13.89 -1.99 8.60
C PHE A 120 -14.45 -0.59 8.84
N ASP A 121 -14.42 -0.13 10.09
CA ASP A 121 -14.60 1.28 10.41
C ASP A 121 -13.24 1.98 10.51
N LYS A 122 -13.26 3.32 10.46
CA LYS A 122 -12.04 4.13 10.54
C LYS A 122 -11.32 3.95 11.88
N ALA A 123 -12.09 3.77 12.97
CA ALA A 123 -11.55 3.57 14.31
C ALA A 123 -10.74 2.28 14.40
N HIS A 124 -11.24 1.18 13.82
CA HIS A 124 -10.52 -0.08 13.73
C HIS A 124 -9.23 0.10 12.93
N ILE A 125 -9.29 0.71 11.74
CA ILE A 125 -8.09 0.92 10.90
C ILE A 125 -7.01 1.72 11.67
N LYS A 126 -7.43 2.77 12.39
CA LYS A 126 -6.56 3.63 13.18
C LYS A 126 -5.92 2.91 14.37
N ASN A 127 -6.71 2.16 15.14
CA ASN A 127 -6.31 1.64 16.44
C ASN A 127 -5.79 0.19 16.41
N SER A 128 -6.05 -0.57 15.34
CA SER A 128 -5.67 -1.99 15.27
C SER A 128 -4.26 -2.22 14.73
N SER A 129 -3.47 -1.16 14.50
CA SER A 129 -2.12 -1.31 13.95
C SER A 129 -1.13 -1.65 15.04
N TYR A 130 -0.50 -2.82 14.94
CA TYR A 130 0.64 -3.15 15.78
C TYR A 130 1.92 -2.61 15.14
N TYR A 131 2.55 -1.66 15.81
CA TYR A 131 3.87 -1.16 15.49
C TYR A 131 4.72 -1.22 16.76
N PRO A 132 5.63 -2.19 16.89
CA PRO A 132 6.46 -2.30 18.09
C PRO A 132 7.27 -1.02 18.32
N HIS A 133 7.34 -0.56 19.57
CA HIS A 133 8.10 0.63 19.94
C HIS A 133 9.54 0.62 19.40
N GLY A 134 10.21 -0.54 19.49
CA GLY A 134 11.57 -0.70 19.01
C GLY A 134 11.76 -0.54 17.49
N TYR A 135 10.71 -0.72 16.67
CA TYR A 135 10.80 -0.41 15.23
C TYR A 135 10.78 1.11 14.98
N GLY A 136 9.98 1.85 15.76
CA GLY A 136 9.95 3.32 15.69
C GLY A 136 11.28 3.92 16.14
N GLU A 137 11.80 3.48 17.29
CA GLU A 137 13.11 3.90 17.80
C GLU A 137 14.22 3.62 16.79
N TRP A 138 14.20 2.44 16.16
CA TRP A 138 15.21 2.10 15.16
C TRP A 138 15.13 2.98 13.91
N GLU A 139 13.92 3.27 13.39
CA GLU A 139 13.76 4.20 12.26
C GLU A 139 14.26 5.62 12.60
N ASP A 140 13.96 6.11 13.81
CA ASP A 140 14.40 7.42 14.29
C ASP A 140 15.92 7.47 14.46
N ASP A 141 16.52 6.46 15.09
CA ASP A 141 17.97 6.32 15.26
C ASP A 141 18.69 6.32 13.91
N GLN A 142 18.20 5.53 12.94
CA GLN A 142 18.76 5.49 11.59
C GLN A 142 18.66 6.84 10.89
N TYR A 143 17.53 7.55 11.07
CA TYR A 143 17.36 8.89 10.50
C TYR A 143 18.38 9.88 11.08
N VAL A 144 18.53 9.90 12.41
CA VAL A 144 19.47 10.78 13.12
C VAL A 144 20.92 10.47 12.70
N ILE A 145 21.34 9.21 12.75
CA ILE A 145 22.69 8.77 12.36
C ILE A 145 23.00 9.21 10.93
N ARG A 146 22.09 8.95 9.98
CA ARG A 146 22.29 9.33 8.57
C ARG A 146 22.46 10.84 8.41
N LYS A 147 21.62 11.63 9.07
CA LYS A 147 21.67 13.10 8.98
C LYS A 147 22.93 13.67 9.65
N SER A 148 23.29 13.17 10.83
CA SER A 148 24.51 13.58 11.53
C SER A 148 25.77 13.22 10.74
N THR A 149 25.80 12.03 10.10
CA THR A 149 26.92 11.62 9.24
C THR A 149 27.06 12.57 8.04
N ILE A 150 25.97 12.90 7.35
CA ILE A 150 25.98 13.86 6.23
C ILE A 150 26.47 15.24 6.71
N ASN A 151 25.98 15.72 7.85
CA ASN A 151 26.39 17.01 8.39
C ASN A 151 27.88 17.03 8.78
N PHE A 152 28.39 15.95 9.35
CA PHE A 152 29.80 15.79 9.68
C PHE A 152 30.68 15.83 8.42
N LEU A 153 30.33 15.04 7.40
CA LEU A 153 31.07 15.02 6.13
C LEU A 153 31.02 16.37 5.38
N GLN A 154 29.95 17.15 5.57
CA GLN A 154 29.83 18.51 5.02
C GLN A 154 30.52 19.59 5.87
N GLY A 155 31.17 19.23 6.99
CA GLY A 155 31.79 20.17 7.93
C GLY A 155 30.79 21.04 8.71
N LYS A 156 29.49 20.72 8.66
CA LYS A 156 28.42 21.44 9.38
C LYS A 156 28.31 21.00 10.85
N GLN A 157 28.92 19.87 11.20
CA GLN A 157 28.92 19.31 12.55
C GLN A 157 30.31 18.75 12.85
N THR A 158 30.82 18.96 14.06
CA THR A 158 32.11 18.40 14.52
C THR A 158 31.90 17.25 15.49
N MET A 159 32.87 16.35 15.58
CA MET A 159 32.86 15.22 16.52
C MET A 159 33.92 15.48 17.59
N SER A 160 33.54 15.45 18.86
CA SER A 160 34.51 15.55 19.97
C SER A 160 35.24 14.21 20.11
N VAL A 161 36.57 14.25 20.10
CA VAL A 161 37.42 13.08 20.32
C VAL A 161 38.19 13.28 21.62
N HIS A 162 38.01 12.37 22.57
CA HIS A 162 38.78 12.33 23.81
C HIS A 162 39.83 11.22 23.73
N ILE A 163 41.11 11.60 23.72
CA ILE A 163 42.23 10.65 23.69
C ILE A 163 42.47 10.15 25.11
N MET A 164 42.11 8.89 25.39
CA MET A 164 42.26 8.31 26.74
C MET A 164 43.67 7.78 27.03
N ASN A 165 44.48 7.50 26.00
CA ASN A 165 45.88 7.10 26.15
C ASN A 165 46.70 7.72 25.01
N ALA A 166 47.44 8.78 25.34
CA ALA A 166 48.42 9.34 24.41
C ALA A 166 49.67 8.43 24.39
N PRO A 167 50.27 8.17 23.21
CA PRO A 167 51.51 7.40 23.13
C PRO A 167 52.61 8.13 23.93
N LYS A 168 53.31 7.39 24.80
CA LYS A 168 54.48 7.92 25.50
C LYS A 168 55.58 8.19 24.46
N SER A 169 55.98 9.45 24.37
CA SER A 169 57.10 9.94 23.56
C SER A 169 58.43 9.33 23.99
#